data_AF-M7ANC6-F1
#
_entry.id   AF-M7ANC6-F1
#
_cell.length_a   1.000
_cell.length_b   1.000
_cell.length_c   1.000
_cell.angle_alpha   90.00
_cell.angle_beta   90.00
_cell.angle_gamma   90.00
#
_symmetry.space_group_name_H-M   'P 1'
#
loop_
_entity.id
_entity.type
_entity.pdbx_description
1 polymer ?
#
loop_
_entity_poly.entity_id
_entity_poly.type
_entity_poly.pdbx_seq_one_letter_code
_entity_poly.pdbx_strand_id
1 'polypeptide(L)' 'MSGRGKGGHYEACDPPLGSPWRGEALIYEETRGVLKVFLENVIRDAVTYTEHAKRKTVTAMDVVYALKRQGRTLYGFGG' A
#
# COMPACT_ATOMS: atom_id res chain seq x y z
N MET A 1 2.09 32.92 -43.09
CA MET A 1 2.85 31.66 -42.94
C MET A 1 4.17 32.05 -42.28
N SER A 2 4.59 31.64 -41.09
CA SER A 2 4.24 30.51 -40.23
C SER A 2 4.50 30.94 -38.78
N GLY A 3 3.53 30.67 -37.90
CA GLY A 3 3.62 30.96 -36.47
C GLY A 3 4.68 30.07 -35.82
N ARG A 4 5.59 30.70 -35.07
CA ARG A 4 6.65 30.01 -34.33
C ARG A 4 6.16 29.72 -32.92
N GLY A 5 5.28 28.74 -32.79
CA GLY A 5 4.88 28.17 -31.50
C GLY A 5 6.04 27.35 -30.95
N LYS A 6 6.76 27.88 -29.95
CA LYS A 6 7.61 27.05 -29.09
C LYS A 6 6.78 26.68 -27.87
N GLY A 7 6.45 25.40 -27.81
CA GLY A 7 5.68 24.78 -26.74
C GLY A 7 6.31 25.05 -25.38
N GLY A 8 5.44 25.33 -24.42
CA GLY A 8 5.80 25.46 -23.03
C GLY A 8 6.54 24.21 -22.57
N HIS A 9 7.75 24.41 -22.08
CA HIS A 9 8.31 23.51 -21.10
C HIS A 9 7.33 23.51 -19.93
N TYR A 10 6.67 22.39 -19.69
CA TYR A 10 6.23 22.06 -18.35
C TYR A 10 7.53 21.86 -17.55
N GLU A 11 8.17 22.96 -17.15
CA GLU A 11 9.10 22.87 -16.04
C GLU A 11 8.28 22.33 -14.89
N ALA A 12 8.54 21.06 -14.54
CA ALA A 12 8.21 20.59 -13.21
C ALA A 12 8.89 21.58 -12.28
N CYS A 13 8.09 22.47 -11.67
CA CYS A 13 8.59 23.34 -10.62
C CYS A 13 9.01 22.43 -9.48
N ASP A 14 10.26 21.98 -9.50
CA ASP A 14 10.88 21.31 -8.37
C ASP A 14 10.76 22.27 -7.18
N PRO A 15 9.94 21.94 -6.17
CA PRO A 15 9.70 22.87 -5.09
C PRO A 15 11.00 23.05 -4.31
N PRO A 16 11.35 24.28 -3.90
CA PRO A 16 12.61 24.56 -3.23
C PRO A 16 12.78 23.69 -1.99
N LEU A 17 14.06 23.35 -1.73
CA LEU A 17 14.56 22.51 -0.65
C LEU A 17 14.24 23.18 0.71
N GLY A 18 12.99 23.07 1.17
CA GLY A 18 12.51 23.76 2.37
C GLY A 18 11.01 24.12 2.40
N SER A 19 10.23 23.75 1.38
CA SER A 19 8.77 23.92 1.43
C SER A 19 8.15 23.02 2.52
N PRO A 20 7.29 23.55 3.42
CA PRO A 20 6.67 22.76 4.50
C PRO A 20 5.91 21.53 3.99
N TRP A 21 5.34 21.66 2.79
CA TRP A 21 4.56 20.63 2.10
C TRP A 21 5.39 19.43 1.62
N ARG A 22 6.73 19.52 1.53
CA ARG A 22 7.57 18.36 1.21
C ARG A 22 7.48 17.29 2.32
N GLY A 23 7.38 17.71 3.58
CA GLY A 23 7.30 16.79 4.71
C GLY A 23 6.04 15.92 4.67
N GLU A 24 4.88 16.53 4.41
CA GLU A 24 3.60 15.79 4.37
C GLU A 24 3.53 14.81 3.19
N ALA A 25 3.99 15.22 2.00
CA ALA A 25 4.06 14.33 0.85
C ALA A 25 4.98 13.11 1.09
N LEU A 26 6.13 13.32 1.76
CA LEU A 26 7.03 12.24 2.15
C LEU A 26 6.41 11.32 3.21
N ILE A 27 5.64 11.87 4.15
CA ILE A 27 4.91 11.06 5.15
C ILE A 27 3.89 10.15 4.47
N TYR A 28 3.13 10.62 3.48
CA TYR A 28 2.20 9.75 2.75
C TYR A 28 2.93 8.61 2.02
N GLU A 29 4.05 8.91 1.36
CA GLU A 29 4.85 7.89 0.65
C GLU A 29 5.48 6.88 1.63
N GLU A 30 6.02 7.33 2.76
CA GLU A 30 6.58 6.47 3.80
C GLU A 30 5.50 5.58 4.43
N THR A 31 4.36 6.15 4.80
CA THR A 31 3.24 5.41 5.41
C THR A 31 2.64 4.41 4.42
N ARG A 32 2.56 4.76 3.13
CA ARG A 32 2.11 3.87 2.06
C ARG A 32 3.06 2.70 1.86
N GLY A 33 4.37 2.92 1.98
CA GLY A 33 5.38 1.85 1.96
C GLY A 33 5.17 0.84 3.08
N VAL A 34 4.97 1.32 4.32
CA VAL A 34 4.71 0.47 5.49
C VAL A 34 3.43 -0.34 5.33
N LEU A 35 2.34 0.29 4.87
CA LEU A 35 1.06 -0.38 4.64
C LEU A 35 1.17 -1.47 3.58
N LYS A 36 1.91 -1.22 2.50
CA LYS A 36 2.13 -2.20 1.43
C LYS A 36 2.85 -3.44 1.95
N VAL A 37 3.96 -3.26 2.67
CA VAL A 37 4.71 -4.38 3.26
C VAL A 37 3.84 -5.16 4.25
N PHE A 38 3.04 -4.47 5.06
CA PHE A 38 2.11 -5.11 5.98
C PHE A 38 1.10 -6.00 5.25
N LEU A 39 0.42 -5.49 4.23
CA LEU A 39 -0.56 -6.26 3.46
C LEU A 39 0.06 -7.45 2.73
N GLU A 40 1.25 -7.27 2.14
CA GLU A 40 1.95 -8.39 1.48
C GLU A 40 2.29 -9.52 2.47
N ASN A 41 2.73 -9.19 3.69
CA ASN A 41 3.03 -10.19 4.71
C ASN A 41 1.76 -10.96 5.14
N VAL A 42 0.66 -10.25 5.39
CA VAL A 42 -0.62 -10.87 5.77
C VAL A 42 -1.19 -11.74 4.65
N ILE A 43 -1.11 -11.29 3.39
CA ILE A 43 -1.61 -12.05 2.24
C ILE A 43 -0.77 -13.32 2.01
N ARG A 44 0.56 -13.26 2.13
CA ARG A 44 1.44 -14.44 2.01
C ARG A 44 1.07 -15.52 3.04
N ASP A 45 0.84 -15.11 4.28
CA ASP A 45 0.38 -16.01 5.34
C ASP A 45 -1.03 -16.57 5.05
N ALA A 46 -1.97 -15.72 4.65
CA ALA A 46 -3.34 -16.14 4.34
C ALA A 46 -3.41 -17.10 3.14
N VAL A 47 -2.64 -16.85 2.08
CA VAL A 47 -2.55 -17.73 0.91
C VAL A 47 -2.01 -19.09 1.30
N THR A 48 -0.98 -19.13 2.15
CA THR A 48 -0.42 -20.40 2.67
C THR A 48 -1.48 -21.23 3.40
N TYR A 49 -2.34 -20.59 4.20
CA TYR A 49 -3.46 -21.27 4.86
C TYR A 49 -4.52 -21.78 3.87
N THR A 50 -4.83 -21.01 2.82
CA THR A 50 -5.78 -21.47 1.78
C THR A 50 -5.24 -22.61 0.94
N GLU A 51 -3.95 -22.60 0.62
CA GLU A 51 -3.27 -23.66 -0.13
C GLU A 51 -3.23 -24.95 0.69
N HIS A 52 -2.91 -24.86 1.99
CA HIS A 52 -2.99 -26.00 2.90
C HIS A 52 -4.40 -26.62 2.94
N ALA A 53 -5.44 -25.78 2.90
CA ALA A 53 -6.82 -26.21 2.89
C ALA A 53 -7.34 -26.60 1.48
N LYS A 54 -6.50 -26.57 0.43
CA LYS A 54 -6.88 -26.83 -0.98
C LYS A 54 -8.04 -25.97 -1.49
N ARG A 55 -8.20 -24.75 -0.95
CA ARG A 55 -9.23 -23.79 -1.32
C ARG A 55 -8.63 -22.74 -2.26
N LYS A 56 -9.37 -22.33 -3.30
CA LYS A 56 -8.98 -21.25 -4.21
C LYS A 56 -9.44 -19.86 -3.74
N THR A 57 -10.19 -19.81 -2.65
CA THR A 57 -10.81 -18.59 -2.13
C THR A 57 -10.32 -18.34 -0.72
N VAL A 58 -9.75 -17.15 -0.51
CA VAL A 58 -9.37 -16.64 0.81
C VAL A 58 -10.63 -16.25 1.55
N THR A 59 -10.84 -16.85 2.71
CA THR A 59 -11.94 -16.50 3.62
C THR A 59 -11.44 -15.54 4.68
N ALA A 60 -12.37 -14.82 5.31
CA ALA A 60 -12.04 -13.91 6.41
C ALA A 60 -11.30 -14.63 7.56
N MET A 61 -11.61 -15.92 7.79
CA MET A 61 -10.94 -16.72 8.81
C MET A 61 -9.46 -16.97 8.49
N ASP A 62 -9.10 -17.17 7.23
CA ASP A 62 -7.69 -17.36 6.83
C ASP A 62 -6.87 -16.09 7.12
N VAL A 63 -7.48 -14.91 6.94
CA VAL A 63 -6.88 -13.62 7.28
C VAL A 63 -6.77 -13.43 8.80
N VAL A 64 -7.81 -13.79 9.55
CA VAL A 64 -7.80 -13.74 11.02
C VAL A 64 -6.72 -14.66 11.59
N TYR A 65 -6.56 -15.86 11.02
CA TYR A 65 -5.49 -16.79 11.44
C TYR A 65 -4.10 -16.29 11.07
N ALA A 66 -3.92 -15.71 9.88
CA ALA A 66 -2.67 -15.04 9.49
C ALA A 66 -2.32 -13.89 10.46
N LEU A 67 -3.30 -13.06 10.83
CA LEU A 67 -3.12 -11.97 11.78
C LEU A 67 -2.78 -12.49 13.19
N LYS A 68 -3.47 -13.54 13.65
CA LYS A 68 -3.23 -14.16 14.95
C LYS A 68 -1.79 -14.70 15.07
N ARG A 69 -1.24 -15.26 13.99
CA ARG A 69 0.16 -15.69 13.92
C ARG A 69 1.14 -14.53 14.07
N GLN A 70 0.79 -13.35 13.56
CA GLN A 70 1.57 -12.12 13.70
C GLN A 70 1.31 -11.37 15.02
N GLY A 71 0.54 -11.93 15.95
CA GLY A 71 0.19 -11.31 17.23
C GLY A 71 -0.82 -10.17 17.11
N ARG A 72 -1.52 -10.05 15.97
CA ARG A 72 -2.53 -9.03 15.71
C ARG A 72 -3.93 -9.66 15.77
N THR A 73 -4.85 -9.02 16.49
CA THR A 73 -6.22 -9.54 16.64
C THR A 73 -7.20 -8.62 15.95
N LEU A 74 -8.02 -9.18 15.05
CA LEU A 74 -9.12 -8.49 14.41
C LEU A 74 -10.42 -8.88 15.11
N TYR A 75 -11.00 -7.94 15.86
CA TYR A 75 -12.24 -8.17 16.61
C TYR A 75 -13.46 -8.18 15.67
N GLY A 76 -14.48 -8.97 16.02
CA GLY A 76 -15.74 -9.05 15.26
C GLY A 76 -15.77 -10.14 14.17
N PHE A 77 -14.73 -10.95 14.05
CA PHE A 77 -14.70 -12.12 13.17
C PHE A 77 -14.65 -13.40 14.01
N GLY A 78 -15.82 -13.99 14.25
CA GLY A 78 -15.99 -15.21 15.02
C GLY A 78 -17.47 -15.54 15.10
N GLY A 79 -17.96 -16.27 14.09
CA GLY A 79 -19.31 -16.82 14.03
C GLY A 79 -19.24 -18.34 14.05
#